data_AF-A0A1V4J144-F1
#
_entry.id   AF-A0A1V4J144-F1
#
_cell.length_a   1.000
_cell.length_b   1.000
_cell.length_c   1.000
_cell.angle_alpha   90.00
_cell.angle_beta   90.00
_cell.angle_gamma   90.00
#
_symmetry.space_group_name_H-M   'P 1'
#
loop_
_entity.id
_entity.type
_entity.pdbx_description
1 polymer ?
#
loop_
_entity_poly.entity_id
_entity_poly.type
_entity_poly.pdbx_seq_one_letter_code
_entity_poly.pdbx_strand_id
1 'polypeptide(L)'
;MFMVAFYGCLLAEVIPVPIEVPLTRKDAGGQQIGFLLGSCGIALALTTEVCLKGLPKTQNGEIVQFKGWPRLKWVVTDSKYLSKSPKDWQPNISAAGTEPAYIEVSREWGTEIVSMS
;
A
#
# COMPACT_ATOMS: atom_id res chain seq x y z
N MET A 1 3.54 -11.14 -0.57
CA MET A 1 4.57 -10.60 0.35
C MET A 1 4.05 -9.33 1.01
N PHE A 2 2.97 -9.46 1.80
CA PHE A 2 2.30 -8.35 2.48
C PHE A 2 3.04 -7.93 3.76
N MET A 3 3.49 -8.91 4.54
CA MET A 3 4.19 -8.69 5.82
C MET A 3 5.39 -7.75 5.68
N VAL A 4 6.19 -7.88 4.62
CA VAL A 4 7.39 -7.04 4.42
C VAL A 4 7.02 -5.57 4.24
N ALA A 5 6.02 -5.28 3.40
CA ALA A 5 5.53 -3.92 3.22
C ALA A 5 4.91 -3.37 4.52
N PHE A 6 4.09 -4.18 5.19
CA PHE A 6 3.41 -3.79 6.42
C PHE A 6 4.38 -3.47 7.56
N TYR A 7 5.30 -4.39 7.88
CA TYR A 7 6.31 -4.17 8.93
C TYR A 7 7.32 -3.11 8.52
N GLY A 8 7.60 -2.95 7.22
CA GLY A 8 8.41 -1.84 6.71
C GLY A 8 7.82 -0.47 7.07
N CYS A 9 6.50 -0.31 6.96
CA CYS A 9 5.82 0.90 7.40
C CYS A 9 5.95 1.12 8.91
N LEU A 10 5.73 0.08 9.73
CA LEU A 10 5.84 0.18 11.18
C LEU A 10 7.25 0.57 11.63
N LEU A 11 8.28 -0.04 11.04
CA LEU A 11 9.68 0.29 11.33
C LEU A 11 10.09 1.69 10.84
N ALA A 12 9.36 2.24 9.87
CA ALA A 12 9.54 3.60 9.37
C ALA A 12 8.64 4.62 10.10
N GLU A 13 7.89 4.19 11.13
CA GLU A 13 6.93 5.03 11.87
C GLU A 13 5.85 5.66 10.97
N VAL A 14 5.46 4.93 9.92
CA VAL A 14 4.37 5.31 9.01
C VAL A 14 3.18 4.40 9.24
N ILE A 15 1.96 4.94 9.19
CA ILE A 15 0.72 4.20 9.42
C ILE A 15 0.30 3.49 8.11
N PRO A 16 0.43 2.14 8.01
CA PRO A 16 -0.09 1.40 6.87
C PRO A 16 -1.62 1.36 6.88
N VAL A 17 -2.19 1.46 5.68
CA VAL A 17 -3.60 1.19 5.36
C VAL A 17 -3.63 0.00 4.41
N PRO A 18 -3.79 -1.23 4.93
CA PRO A 18 -3.96 -2.43 4.12
C PRO A 18 -5.24 -2.32 3.27
N ILE A 19 -5.11 -2.43 1.96
CA ILE A 19 -6.23 -2.37 1.02
C ILE A 19 -6.19 -3.52 0.02
N GLU A 20 -7.38 -3.89 -0.45
CA GLU A 20 -7.54 -4.63 -1.68
C GLU A 20 -7.67 -3.62 -2.84
N VAL A 21 -6.98 -3.87 -3.95
CA VAL A 21 -7.10 -3.01 -5.13
C VAL A 21 -8.12 -3.60 -6.08
N PRO A 22 -9.06 -2.80 -6.61
CA PRO A 22 -10.07 -3.30 -7.52
C PRO A 22 -9.42 -3.87 -8.78
N LEU A 23 -9.42 -5.20 -8.89
CA LEU A 23 -8.91 -5.94 -10.04
C LEU A 23 -9.79 -5.76 -11.28
N THR A 24 -11.02 -5.25 -11.09
CA THR A 24 -11.94 -4.92 -12.19
C THR A 24 -12.42 -3.47 -12.10
N ARG A 25 -12.74 -2.86 -13.26
CA ARG A 25 -13.21 -1.46 -13.34
C ARG A 25 -14.58 -1.21 -12.68
N LYS A 26 -15.30 -2.27 -12.25
CA LYS A 26 -16.70 -2.21 -11.81
C LYS A 26 -16.89 -2.30 -10.30
N ASP A 27 -15.81 -2.31 -9.52
CA ASP A 27 -15.95 -2.54 -8.10
C ASP A 27 -16.55 -1.32 -7.39
N ALA A 28 -17.81 -1.43 -6.94
CA ALA A 28 -18.51 -0.39 -6.19
C ALA A 28 -17.74 -0.02 -4.89
N GLY A 29 -16.92 -0.95 -4.39
CA GLY A 29 -15.99 -0.72 -3.30
C GLY A 29 -14.90 0.33 -3.59
N GLY A 30 -14.64 0.65 -4.87
CA GLY A 30 -13.57 1.58 -5.26
C GLY A 30 -13.77 3.00 -4.74
N GLN A 31 -15.00 3.51 -4.64
CA GLN A 31 -15.24 4.87 -4.16
C GLN A 31 -14.99 5.03 -2.65
N GLN A 32 -15.38 4.05 -1.84
CA GLN A 32 -15.14 4.06 -0.39
C GLN A 32 -13.65 4.00 -0.08
N ILE A 33 -12.89 3.15 -0.80
CA ILE A 33 -11.44 3.11 -0.68
C ILE A 33 -10.83 4.43 -1.12
N GLY A 34 -11.27 5.00 -2.25
CA GLY A 34 -10.80 6.31 -2.71
C GLY A 34 -10.99 7.42 -1.68
N PHE A 35 -12.15 7.46 -1.02
CA PHE A 35 -12.43 8.39 0.07
C PHE A 35 -11.49 8.18 1.27
N LEU A 36 -11.27 6.93 1.71
CA LEU A 36 -10.34 6.61 2.79
C LEU A 36 -8.92 7.07 2.45
N LEU A 37 -8.42 6.68 1.27
CA LEU A 37 -7.07 7.03 0.84
C LEU A 37 -6.88 8.54 0.75
N GLY A 38 -7.88 9.26 0.24
CA GLY A 38 -7.87 10.72 0.23
C GLY A 38 -7.88 11.33 1.64
N SER A 39 -8.69 10.78 2.54
CA SER A 39 -8.82 11.27 3.93
C SER A 39 -7.57 11.02 4.77
N CYS A 40 -6.88 9.91 4.52
CA CYS A 40 -5.60 9.59 5.17
C CYS A 40 -4.39 10.25 4.48
N GLY A 41 -4.59 11.03 3.41
CA GLY A 41 -3.47 11.70 2.72
C GLY A 41 -2.52 10.75 1.99
N ILE A 42 -2.97 9.55 1.63
CA ILE A 42 -2.13 8.51 1.03
C ILE A 42 -1.53 8.99 -0.29
N ALA A 43 -0.20 8.85 -0.41
CA ALA A 43 0.53 9.13 -1.65
C ALA A 43 1.32 7.93 -2.19
N LEU A 44 1.55 6.90 -1.38
CA LEU A 44 2.38 5.74 -1.70
C LEU A 44 1.59 4.44 -1.58
N ALA A 45 1.78 3.54 -2.55
CA ALA A 45 1.25 2.19 -2.52
C ALA A 45 2.39 1.18 -2.68
N LEU A 46 2.64 0.40 -1.62
CA LEU A 46 3.55 -0.72 -1.61
C LEU A 46 2.85 -1.96 -2.13
N THR A 47 3.45 -2.62 -3.12
CA THR A 47 2.88 -3.78 -3.81
C THR A 47 3.98 -4.76 -4.21
N THR A 48 3.60 -5.96 -4.65
CA THR A 48 4.52 -6.87 -5.35
C THR A 48 4.47 -6.66 -6.86
N GLU A 49 5.49 -7.15 -7.57
CA GLU A 49 5.56 -7.13 -9.04
C GLU A 49 4.39 -7.91 -9.66
N VAL A 50 4.03 -9.04 -9.05
CA VAL A 50 2.90 -9.88 -9.48
C VAL A 50 1.60 -9.09 -9.38
N CYS A 51 1.33 -8.48 -8.23
CA CYS A 51 0.14 -7.65 -8.04
C CYS A 51 0.13 -6.44 -9.00
N LEU A 52 1.25 -5.73 -9.13
CA LEU A 52 1.39 -4.56 -10.03
C LEU A 52 1.10 -4.93 -11.50
N LYS A 53 1.53 -6.12 -11.94
CA LYS A 53 1.25 -6.62 -13.30
C LYS A 53 -0.22 -6.98 -13.51
N GLY A 54 -0.91 -7.41 -12.44
CA GLY A 54 -2.34 -7.71 -12.46
C GLY A 54 -3.26 -6.49 -12.46
N LEU A 55 -2.75 -5.30 -12.13
CA LEU A 55 -3.55 -4.09 -12.10
C LEU A 55 -4.02 -3.65 -13.50
N PRO A 56 -5.22 -3.06 -13.64
CA PRO A 56 -5.70 -2.56 -14.91
C PRO A 56 -4.76 -1.47 -15.45
N LYS A 57 -4.44 -1.55 -16.75
CA LYS A 57 -3.54 -0.62 -17.44
C LYS A 57 -4.22 0.13 -18.58
N THR A 58 -3.71 1.30 -18.90
CA THR A 58 -4.03 2.06 -20.12
C THR A 58 -3.40 1.39 -21.34
N GLN A 59 -3.74 1.86 -22.54
CA GLN A 59 -3.10 1.38 -23.78
C GLN A 59 -1.59 1.65 -23.81
N ASN A 60 -1.11 2.62 -23.03
CA ASN A 60 0.30 2.96 -22.91
C ASN A 60 1.04 2.10 -21.86
N GLY A 61 0.35 1.15 -21.22
CA GLY A 61 0.93 0.28 -20.20
C GLY A 61 1.03 0.89 -18.80
N GLU A 62 0.53 2.10 -18.60
CA GLU A 62 0.46 2.77 -17.29
C GLU A 62 -0.71 2.23 -16.47
N ILE A 63 -0.57 2.17 -15.15
CA ILE A 63 -1.69 1.79 -14.27
C ILE A 63 -2.80 2.85 -14.39
N VAL A 64 -4.04 2.40 -14.55
CA VAL A 64 -5.17 3.32 -14.65
C VAL A 64 -5.29 4.16 -13.38
N GLN A 65 -5.65 5.43 -13.52
CA GLN A 65 -6.06 6.22 -12.36
C GLN A 65 -7.45 5.72 -11.91
N PHE A 66 -7.51 5.11 -10.73
CA PHE A 66 -8.77 4.69 -10.14
C PHE A 66 -9.63 5.91 -9.80
N LYS A 67 -10.90 5.85 -10.21
CA LYS A 67 -11.83 6.97 -10.02
C LYS A 67 -12.01 7.26 -8.53
N GLY A 68 -11.77 8.50 -8.12
CA GLY A 68 -11.90 8.95 -6.73
C GLY A 68 -10.72 8.61 -5.82
N TRP A 69 -9.69 7.94 -6.33
CA TRP A 69 -8.47 7.68 -5.57
C TRP A 69 -7.50 8.87 -5.72
N PRO A 70 -6.66 9.14 -4.71
CA PRO A 70 -5.52 10.03 -4.90
C PRO A 70 -4.55 9.44 -5.95
N ARG A 71 -3.67 10.28 -6.48
CA ARG A 71 -2.58 9.78 -7.34
C ARG A 71 -1.58 9.02 -6.47
N LEU A 72 -1.47 7.72 -6.71
CA LEU A 72 -0.56 6.86 -5.98
C LEU A 72 0.76 6.68 -6.74
N LYS A 73 1.87 6.80 -6.02
CA LYS A 73 3.17 6.30 -6.47
C LYS A 73 3.30 4.84 -6.05
N TRP A 74 3.41 3.98 -7.04
CA TRP A 74 3.55 2.53 -6.85
C TRP A 74 5.01 2.17 -6.57
N VAL A 75 5.24 1.42 -5.51
CA VAL A 75 6.57 0.93 -5.11
C VAL A 75 6.51 -0.60 -5.01
N VAL A 76 7.41 -1.26 -5.74
CA VAL A 76 7.50 -2.71 -5.74
C VAL A 76 8.44 -3.17 -4.63
N THR A 77 7.95 -4.03 -3.73
CA THR A 77 8.69 -4.47 -2.54
C THR A 77 9.39 -5.83 -2.73
N ASP A 78 9.41 -6.39 -3.93
CA ASP A 78 10.19 -7.58 -4.23
C ASP A 78 11.68 -7.30 -4.05
N SER A 79 12.39 -8.22 -3.40
CA SER A 79 13.79 -8.06 -2.99
C SER A 79 14.73 -7.69 -4.13
N LYS A 80 14.46 -8.14 -5.36
CA LYS A 80 15.26 -7.82 -6.55
C LYS A 80 15.24 -6.33 -6.93
N TYR A 81 14.27 -5.56 -6.46
CA TYR A 81 14.17 -4.11 -6.69
C TYR A 81 14.62 -3.28 -5.48
N LEU A 82 14.93 -3.93 -4.34
CA LEU A 82 15.34 -3.24 -3.13
C LEU A 82 16.86 -3.22 -3.00
N SER A 83 17.40 -2.09 -2.55
CA SER A 83 18.79 -2.01 -2.14
C SER A 83 19.01 -2.83 -0.86
N LYS A 84 20.18 -3.46 -0.74
CA LYS A 84 20.60 -4.05 0.54
C LYS A 84 20.64 -2.95 1.61
N SER A 85 20.19 -3.28 2.81
CA SER A 85 20.35 -2.38 3.95
C SER A 85 21.84 -2.14 4.24
N PRO A 86 22.21 -0.95 4.74
CA PRO A 86 23.54 -0.72 5.31
C PRO A 86 23.86 -1.74 6.41
N LYS A 87 25.14 -2.11 6.57
CA LYS A 87 25.58 -3.12 7.56
C LYS A 87 25.33 -2.68 9.01
N ASP A 88 25.34 -1.39 9.23
CA ASP A 88 25.16 -0.69 10.49
C ASP A 88 23.71 -0.24 10.73
N TRP A 89 22.80 -0.56 9.80
CA TRP A 89 21.38 -0.23 9.98
C TRP A 89 20.81 -0.98 11.19
N GLN A 90 20.14 -0.22 12.04
CA GLN A 90 19.34 -0.74 13.14
C GLN A 90 17.95 -0.13 13.04
N PRO A 91 16.88 -0.93 13.21
CA PRO A 91 15.54 -0.38 13.27
C PRO A 91 15.40 0.52 14.50
N ASN A 92 14.73 1.67 14.34
CA ASN A 92 14.25 2.41 15.50
C ASN A 92 13.04 1.66 16.06
N ILE A 93 13.22 0.96 17.18
CA ILE A 93 12.13 0.23 17.85
C ILE A 93 11.67 1.06 19.03
N SER A 94 10.67 1.90 18.77
CA SER A 94 9.98 2.69 19.78
C SER A 94 9.12 1.77 20.67
N ALA A 95 9.01 2.08 21.96
CA ALA A 95 8.08 1.37 22.86
C ALA A 95 6.64 1.56 22.37
N ALA A 96 5.78 0.56 22.61
CA ALA A 96 4.38 0.63 22.21
C ALA A 96 3.70 1.86 22.85
N GLY A 97 3.22 2.76 22.01
CA GLY A 97 2.46 3.95 22.39
C GLY A 97 0.94 3.72 22.30
N THR A 98 0.18 4.81 22.46
CA THR A 98 -1.28 4.82 22.23
C THR A 98 -1.66 5.15 20.79
N GLU A 99 -0.69 5.53 19.97
CA GLU A 99 -0.91 5.87 18.57
C GLU A 99 -1.33 4.64 17.76
N PRO A 100 -2.21 4.81 16.76
CA PRO A 100 -2.65 3.71 15.93
C PRO A 100 -1.48 3.14 15.12
N ALA A 101 -1.32 1.82 15.15
CA ALA A 101 -0.29 1.15 14.36
C ALA A 101 -0.70 0.96 12.89
N TYR A 102 -2.00 0.88 12.58
CA TYR A 102 -2.53 0.71 11.22
C TYR A 102 -4.02 1.06 11.18
N ILE A 103 -4.56 1.24 9.97
CA ILE A 103 -6.00 1.43 9.75
C ILE A 103 -6.52 0.26 8.93
N GLU A 104 -7.43 -0.52 9.50
CA GLU A 104 -8.13 -1.59 8.77
C GLU A 104 -9.44 -1.11 8.16
N VAL A 105 -9.77 -1.67 6.99
CA VAL A 105 -11.07 -1.50 6.36
C VAL A 105 -11.83 -2.79 6.55
N SER A 106 -12.99 -2.74 7.22
CA SER A 106 -13.84 -3.93 7.40
C SER A 106 -14.34 -4.41 6.03
N ARG A 107 -13.65 -5.41 5.47
CA ARG A 107 -14.09 -6.20 4.33
C ARG A 107 -13.77 -7.66 4.60
N GLU A 108 -14.69 -8.52 4.20
CA GLU A 108 -14.50 -9.95 4.28
C GLU A 108 -13.55 -10.36 3.14
N TRP A 109 -12.33 -10.78 3.50
CA TRP A 109 -11.27 -11.44 2.70
C TRP A 109 -10.24 -10.56 1.95
N GLY A 110 -8.95 -10.88 2.21
CA GLY A 110 -7.79 -10.73 1.30
C GLY A 110 -7.15 -9.34 1.17
N THR A 111 -6.05 -9.07 1.90
CA THR A 111 -5.25 -7.86 1.67
C THR A 111 -4.05 -8.12 0.76
N GLU A 112 -3.91 -7.34 -0.32
CA GLU A 112 -2.79 -7.49 -1.28
C GLU A 112 -1.85 -6.28 -1.36
N ILE A 113 -2.30 -5.08 -0.92
CA ILE A 113 -1.55 -3.83 -1.06
C ILE A 113 -1.53 -3.06 0.25
N VAL A 114 -0.41 -2.40 0.53
CA VAL A 114 -0.26 -1.49 1.67
C VAL A 114 -0.16 -0.06 1.15
N SER A 115 -1.12 0.78 1.53
CA SER A 115 -1.06 2.22 1.30
C SER A 115 -0.46 2.92 2.52
N MET A 116 0.22 4.05 2.35
CA MET A 116 0.79 4.79 3.49
C MET A 116 0.62 6.32 3.37
N SER A 117 0.39 6.97 4.52
CA SER A 117 0.15 8.41 4.71
C SER A 117 1.43 9.18 4.99
#